data_AF-A0A7V9FZ31-F1
#
_entry.id   AF-A0A7V9FZ31-F1
#
_cell.length_a   1.000
_cell.length_b   1.000
_cell.length_c   1.000
_cell.angle_alpha   90.00
_cell.angle_beta   90.00
_cell.angle_gamma   90.00
#
_symmetry.space_group_name_H-M   'P 1'
#
loop_
_entity.id
_entity.type
_entity.pdbx_description
1 polymer ?
#
loop_
_entity_poly.entity_id
_entity_poly.type
_entity_poly.pdbx_seq_one_letter_code
_entity_poly.pdbx_strand_id
1 'polypeptide(L)'
;SGTGLLKLLGIPAIALAATRSLSAAALIGLSANAVNQLDTRPGRALKAFLLGACVLRGPAQAYAVGAVVLLPYDLREMAMLGDGGSNLLGAVLGFGSVERFTGTRRLALIAGLGALTALGETRSLGALTERTPLVSSLDRLGRRPA
;
A
#
# COMPACT_ATOMS: atom_id res chain seq x y z
N SER A 1 -9.20 1.30 18.27
CA SER A 1 -8.73 0.00 18.78
C SER A 1 -7.28 -0.20 18.34
N GLY A 2 -6.33 -0.33 19.28
CA GLY A 2 -4.88 -0.31 19.07
C GLY A 2 -4.27 -1.50 18.31
N THR A 3 -4.89 -1.97 17.24
CA THR A 3 -4.45 -3.14 16.45
C THR A 3 -3.55 -2.78 15.26
N GLY A 4 -3.52 -1.52 14.82
CA GLY A 4 -2.64 -1.05 13.74
C GLY A 4 -1.15 -1.15 14.13
N LEU A 5 -0.80 -0.57 15.28
CA LEU A 5 0.57 -0.57 15.83
C LEU A 5 1.10 -1.97 16.18
N LEU A 6 0.24 -2.92 16.54
CA LEU A 6 0.66 -4.30 16.85
C LEU A 6 0.90 -5.13 15.57
N LYS A 7 0.13 -4.89 14.50
CA LYS A 7 0.39 -5.47 13.17
C LYS A 7 1.63 -4.85 12.49
N LEU A 8 1.98 -3.63 12.88
CA LEU A 8 3.14 -2.86 12.40
C LEU A 8 4.51 -3.38 12.83
N LEU A 9 4.61 -4.49 13.58
CA LEU A 9 5.92 -5.00 14.02
C LEU A 9 6.42 -6.20 13.20
N GLY A 10 5.52 -7.05 12.67
CA GLY A 10 5.93 -8.28 11.98
C GLY A 10 6.74 -8.01 10.72
N ILE A 11 6.18 -7.23 9.79
CA ILE A 11 6.82 -6.91 8.51
C ILE A 11 8.10 -6.08 8.71
N PRO A 12 8.12 -5.02 9.55
CA PRO A 12 9.35 -4.31 9.86
C PRO A 12 10.41 -5.16 10.54
N ALA A 13 10.05 -6.06 11.47
CA ALA A 13 11.02 -6.92 12.13
C ALA A 13 11.69 -7.88 11.13
N ILE A 14 10.90 -8.54 10.28
CA ILE A 14 11.42 -9.42 9.22
C ILE A 14 12.28 -8.61 8.24
N ALA A 15 11.79 -7.44 7.81
CA ALA A 15 12.53 -6.56 6.91
C ALA A 15 13.83 -6.05 7.54
N LEU A 16 13.85 -5.74 8.83
CA LEU A 16 15.04 -5.34 9.56
C LEU A 16 16.05 -6.48 9.66
N ALA A 17 15.58 -7.70 9.95
CA ALA A 17 16.44 -8.88 9.99
C ALA A 17 17.08 -9.18 8.62
N ALA A 18 16.30 -9.04 7.54
CA ALA A 18 16.73 -9.31 6.18
C ALA A 18 17.65 -8.22 5.60
N THR A 19 17.31 -6.94 5.82
CA THR A 19 18.03 -5.80 5.20
C THR A 19 19.13 -5.23 6.09
N ARG A 20 19.10 -5.51 7.40
CA ARG A 20 19.95 -4.88 8.43
C ARG A 20 19.93 -3.35 8.39
N SER A 21 18.84 -2.75 7.88
CA SER A 21 18.71 -1.30 7.74
C SER A 21 17.37 -0.82 8.30
N LEU A 22 17.43 0.06 9.30
CA LEU A 22 16.23 0.63 9.92
C LEU A 22 15.39 1.43 8.93
N SER A 23 16.04 2.22 8.06
CA SER A 23 15.33 3.00 7.03
C SER A 23 14.64 2.11 6.00
N ALA A 24 15.24 0.97 5.64
CA ALA A 24 14.63 0.02 4.71
C ALA A 24 13.45 -0.70 5.37
N ALA A 25 13.63 -1.17 6.60
CA ALA A 25 12.57 -1.81 7.38
C ALA A 25 11.36 -0.89 7.60
N ALA A 26 11.62 0.38 7.94
CA ALA A 26 10.58 1.39 8.08
C ALA A 26 9.85 1.63 6.76
N LEU A 27 10.57 1.79 5.64
CA LEU A 27 9.94 2.01 4.35
C LEU A 27 9.08 0.81 3.90
N ILE A 28 9.57 -0.41 4.10
CA ILE A 28 8.85 -1.64 3.76
C ILE A 28 7.58 -1.78 4.63
N GLY A 29 7.72 -1.58 5.94
CA GLY A 29 6.60 -1.62 6.88
C GLY A 29 5.51 -0.60 6.59
N LEU A 30 5.92 0.66 6.41
CA LEU A 30 5.00 1.75 6.13
C LEU A 30 4.31 1.56 4.77
N SER A 31 4.99 0.98 3.79
CA SER A 31 4.38 0.65 2.49
C SER A 31 3.34 -0.47 2.62
N ALA A 32 3.65 -1.53 3.38
CA ALA A 32 2.69 -2.59 3.70
C ALA A 32 1.44 -2.02 4.38
N ASN A 33 1.64 -1.22 5.43
CA ASN A 33 0.55 -0.59 6.16
C ASN A 33 -0.29 0.34 5.27
N ALA A 34 0.35 1.17 4.43
CA ALA A 34 -0.35 2.07 3.53
C ALA A 34 -1.26 1.32 2.54
N VAL A 35 -0.77 0.22 1.95
CA VAL A 35 -1.58 -0.59 1.03
C VAL A 35 -2.70 -1.33 1.78
N ASN A 36 -2.44 -1.84 2.99
CA ASN A 36 -3.47 -2.47 3.83
C ASN A 36 -4.58 -1.48 4.21
N GLN A 37 -4.25 -0.20 4.46
CA GLN A 37 -5.28 0.80 4.75
C GLN A 37 -6.14 1.17 3.53
N LEU A 38 -5.59 1.00 2.33
CA LEU A 38 -6.35 1.16 1.09
C LEU A 38 -7.30 -0.02 0.84
N ASP A 39 -7.05 -1.19 1.45
CA ASP A 39 -7.90 -2.39 1.39
C ASP A 39 -9.19 -2.27 2.24
N THR A 40 -9.79 -1.08 2.23
CA THR A 40 -11.06 -0.76 2.90
C THR A 40 -12.21 -0.67 1.91
N ARG A 41 -11.92 -0.59 0.60
CA ARG A 41 -12.92 -0.61 -0.47
C ARG A 41 -12.41 -1.44 -1.65
N PRO A 42 -13.32 -2.07 -2.39
CA PRO A 42 -13.00 -2.87 -3.57
C PRO A 42 -12.10 -2.14 -4.58
N GLY A 43 -11.01 -2.78 -4.98
CA GLY A 43 -10.08 -2.39 -6.03
C GLY A 43 -9.00 -1.37 -5.64
N ARG A 44 -9.09 -0.72 -4.46
CA ARG A 44 -8.16 0.36 -4.08
C ARG A 44 -6.72 -0.11 -3.89
N ALA A 45 -6.53 -1.18 -3.13
CA ALA A 45 -5.21 -1.73 -2.85
C ALA A 45 -4.51 -2.19 -4.14
N LEU A 46 -5.23 -2.91 -5.03
CA LEU A 46 -4.70 -3.36 -6.31
C LEU A 46 -4.39 -2.20 -7.28
N LYS A 47 -5.25 -1.19 -7.36
CA LYS A 47 -4.97 0.02 -8.17
C LYS A 47 -3.71 0.73 -7.68
N ALA A 48 -3.57 0.92 -6.37
CA ALA A 48 -2.39 1.54 -5.78
C ALA A 48 -1.13 0.71 -6.04
N PHE A 49 -1.23 -0.61 -5.91
CA PHE A 49 -0.14 -1.53 -6.24
C PHE A 49 0.30 -1.39 -7.70
N LEU A 50 -0.63 -1.45 -8.65
CA LEU A 50 -0.33 -1.35 -10.08
C LEU A 50 0.30 0.00 -10.44
N LEU A 51 -0.21 1.11 -9.89
CA LEU A 51 0.39 2.44 -10.08
C LEU A 51 1.81 2.48 -9.53
N GLY A 52 2.03 1.97 -8.32
CA GLY A 52 3.36 1.89 -7.71
C GLY A 52 4.34 1.03 -8.51
N ALA A 53 3.90 -0.14 -8.98
CA ALA A 53 4.70 -1.06 -9.79
C ALA A 53 5.12 -0.43 -11.13
N CYS A 54 4.22 0.33 -11.75
CA CYS A 54 4.52 1.12 -12.96
C CYS A 54 5.58 2.20 -12.71
N VAL A 55 5.51 2.91 -11.59
CA VAL A 55 6.47 3.98 -11.24
C VAL A 55 7.85 3.43 -10.89
N LEU A 56 7.90 2.36 -10.09
CA LEU A 56 9.17 1.82 -9.59
C LEU A 56 10.00 1.11 -10.68
N ARG A 57 9.33 0.50 -11.67
CA ARG A 57 9.95 -0.25 -12.79
C ARG A 57 11.00 -1.26 -12.30
N GLY A 58 10.59 -2.16 -11.40
CA GLY A 58 11.46 -3.14 -10.73
C GLY A 58 10.74 -4.46 -10.40
N PRO A 59 11.19 -5.23 -9.40
CA PRO A 59 10.66 -6.56 -9.08
C PRO A 59 9.15 -6.61 -8.86
N ALA A 60 8.56 -5.50 -8.41
CA ALA A 60 7.12 -5.35 -8.26
C ALA A 60 6.33 -5.57 -9.57
N GLN A 61 6.93 -5.36 -10.74
CA GLN A 61 6.30 -5.64 -12.03
C GLN A 61 6.00 -7.13 -12.24
N ALA A 62 6.79 -8.03 -11.66
CA ALA A 62 6.54 -9.47 -11.75
C ALA A 62 5.20 -9.86 -11.12
N TYR A 63 4.76 -9.12 -10.10
CA TYR A 63 3.49 -9.33 -9.41
C TYR A 63 2.33 -8.52 -10.03
N ALA A 64 2.60 -7.63 -11.00
CA ALA A 64 1.58 -6.82 -11.65
C ALA A 64 0.58 -7.67 -12.44
N VAL A 65 1.03 -8.76 -13.07
CA VAL A 65 0.15 -9.68 -13.80
C VAL A 65 -0.91 -10.28 -12.87
N GLY A 66 -0.50 -10.78 -11.70
CA GLY A 66 -1.42 -11.30 -10.69
C GLY A 66 -2.39 -10.25 -10.18
N ALA A 67 -1.90 -9.03 -9.96
CA ALA A 67 -2.75 -7.91 -9.55
C ALA A 67 -3.77 -7.51 -10.63
N VAL A 68 -3.41 -7.53 -11.92
CA VAL A 68 -4.34 -7.27 -13.04
C VAL A 68 -5.41 -8.36 -13.13
N VAL A 69 -5.04 -9.63 -12.95
CA VAL A 69 -5.98 -10.75 -12.98
C VAL A 69 -6.97 -10.69 -11.81
N LEU A 70 -6.50 -10.32 -10.61
CA LEU A 70 -7.34 -10.21 -9.41
C LEU A 70 -8.23 -8.96 -9.41
N LEU A 71 -7.79 -7.87 -10.04
CA LEU A 71 -8.49 -6.58 -10.04
C LEU A 71 -9.98 -6.66 -10.43
N PRO A 72 -10.41 -7.35 -11.51
CA PRO A 72 -11.82 -7.44 -11.84
C PRO A 72 -12.63 -8.26 -10.83
N TYR A 73 -12.05 -9.25 -10.17
CA TYR A 73 -12.73 -10.03 -9.12
C TYR A 73 -12.90 -9.20 -7.85
N ASP A 74 -11.85 -8.47 -7.48
CA ASP A 74 -11.84 -7.56 -6.33
C ASP A 74 -12.83 -6.41 -6.55
N LEU A 75 -12.84 -5.77 -7.73
CA LEU A 75 -13.80 -4.72 -8.11
C LEU A 75 -15.27 -5.18 -8.14
N ARG A 76 -15.52 -6.49 -8.32
CA ARG A 76 -16.85 -7.10 -8.28
C ARG A 76 -17.25 -7.58 -6.89
N GLU A 77 -16.44 -7.32 -5.88
CA GLU A 77 -16.64 -7.78 -4.50
C GLU A 77 -16.69 -9.31 -4.36
N MET A 78 -16.13 -10.03 -5.35
CA MET A 78 -16.10 -11.50 -5.36
C MET A 78 -14.91 -12.07 -4.57
N ALA A 79 -13.89 -11.25 -4.37
CA ALA A 79 -12.74 -11.53 -3.54
C ALA A 79 -12.32 -10.24 -2.84
N MET A 80 -11.78 -10.35 -1.63
CA MET A 80 -11.00 -9.28 -1.00
C MET A 80 -9.59 -9.82 -0.80
N LEU A 81 -8.57 -9.02 -1.11
CA LEU A 81 -7.17 -9.36 -0.84
C LEU A 81 -6.94 -9.75 0.63
N GLY A 82 -7.67 -9.08 1.53
CA GLY A 82 -7.52 -9.19 2.97
C GLY A 82 -6.18 -8.64 3.44
N ASP A 83 -5.99 -8.67 4.76
CA ASP A 83 -4.78 -8.13 5.39
C ASP A 83 -3.51 -8.83 4.87
N GLY A 84 -3.55 -10.14 4.61
CA GLY A 84 -2.38 -10.87 4.13
C GLY A 84 -1.93 -10.44 2.73
N GLY A 85 -2.88 -10.35 1.78
CA GLY A 85 -2.59 -9.99 0.39
C GLY A 85 -2.18 -8.53 0.25
N SER A 86 -2.90 -7.61 0.89
CA SER A 86 -2.60 -6.18 0.83
C SER A 86 -1.26 -5.83 1.49
N ASN A 87 -0.92 -6.43 2.63
CA ASN A 87 0.39 -6.28 3.25
C ASN A 87 1.53 -6.83 2.39
N LEU A 88 1.35 -7.99 1.76
CA LEU A 88 2.36 -8.57 0.86
C LEU A 88 2.64 -7.63 -0.32
N LEU A 89 1.59 -7.15 -0.99
CA LEU A 89 1.73 -6.22 -2.12
C LEU A 89 2.41 -4.91 -1.70
N GLY A 90 2.05 -4.36 -0.54
CA GLY A 90 2.72 -3.17 -0.03
C GLY A 90 4.18 -3.42 0.39
N ALA A 91 4.51 -4.59 0.93
CA ALA A 91 5.89 -4.96 1.24
C ALA A 91 6.75 -5.08 -0.04
N VAL A 92 6.20 -5.68 -1.11
CA VAL A 92 6.85 -5.76 -2.43
C VAL A 92 7.12 -4.37 -3.01
N LEU A 93 6.16 -3.44 -2.93
CA LEU A 93 6.40 -2.05 -3.33
C LEU A 93 7.44 -1.36 -2.47
N GLY A 94 7.39 -1.59 -1.15
CA GLY A 94 8.36 -1.05 -0.21
C GLY A 94 9.78 -1.51 -0.53
N PHE A 95 9.96 -2.80 -0.83
CA PHE A 95 11.26 -3.35 -1.21
C PHE A 95 11.79 -2.73 -2.50
N GLY A 96 10.98 -2.64 -3.56
CA GLY A 96 11.37 -1.96 -4.79
C GLY A 96 11.67 -0.47 -4.59
N SER A 97 11.02 0.18 -3.62
CA SER A 97 11.30 1.57 -3.25
C SER A 97 12.63 1.73 -2.52
N VAL A 98 13.04 0.75 -1.70
CA VAL A 98 14.37 0.74 -1.05
C VAL A 98 15.47 0.72 -2.11
N GLU A 99 15.35 -0.11 -3.14
CA GLU A 99 16.34 -0.19 -4.22
C GLU A 99 16.42 1.10 -5.04
N ARG A 100 15.28 1.77 -5.27
CA ARG A 100 15.20 2.95 -6.13
C ARG A 100 15.54 4.26 -5.43
N PHE A 101 15.23 4.40 -4.15
CA PHE A 101 15.34 5.66 -3.42
C PHE A 101 16.33 5.56 -2.26
N THR A 102 17.27 6.51 -2.20
CA THR A 102 18.32 6.62 -1.18
C THR A 102 18.36 8.01 -0.55
N GLY A 103 19.05 8.14 0.59
CA GLY A 103 19.28 9.41 1.28
C GLY A 103 17.99 10.18 1.58
N THR A 104 17.98 11.48 1.25
CA THR A 104 16.87 12.40 1.52
C THR A 104 15.56 11.97 0.86
N ARG A 105 15.60 11.38 -0.35
CA ARG A 105 14.38 10.90 -1.02
C ARG A 105 13.73 9.75 -0.26
N ARG A 106 14.53 8.84 0.30
CA ARG A 106 14.03 7.75 1.14
C ARG A 106 13.38 8.29 2.42
N LEU A 107 14.03 9.24 3.09
CA LEU A 107 13.49 9.86 4.30
C LEU A 107 12.18 10.61 4.02
N ALA A 108 12.08 11.32 2.89
CA ALA A 108 10.85 11.99 2.49
C ALA A 108 9.70 11.00 2.25
N LEU A 109 9.97 9.85 1.62
CA LEU A 109 8.97 8.79 1.44
C LEU A 109 8.52 8.19 2.77
N ILE A 110 9.47 7.89 3.67
CA ILE A 110 9.17 7.41 5.03
C ILE A 110 8.29 8.43 5.77
N ALA A 111 8.66 9.71 5.74
CA ALA A 111 7.89 10.76 6.38
C ALA A 111 6.47 10.89 5.79
N GLY A 112 6.34 10.84 4.46
CA GLY A 112 5.05 10.89 3.78
C GLY A 112 4.15 9.70 4.10
N LEU A 113 4.69 8.48 4.09
CA LEU A 113 3.94 7.26 4.45
C LEU A 113 3.62 7.21 5.95
N GLY A 114 4.50 7.71 6.80
CA GLY A 114 4.26 7.86 8.24
C GLY A 114 3.12 8.85 8.51
N ALA A 115 3.12 10.00 7.83
CA ALA A 115 2.04 10.96 7.90
C ALA A 115 0.71 10.37 7.39
N LEU A 116 0.74 9.63 6.28
CA LEU A 116 -0.45 8.93 5.76
C LEU A 116 -0.96 7.88 6.74
N THR A 117 -0.06 7.15 7.39
CA THR A 117 -0.40 6.18 8.44
C THR A 117 -1.11 6.86 9.61
N ALA A 118 -0.55 7.95 10.15
CA ALA A 118 -1.15 8.70 11.24
C ALA A 118 -2.49 9.35 10.86
N LEU A 119 -2.60 9.85 9.63
CA LEU A 119 -3.86 10.40 9.11
C LEU A 119 -4.95 9.33 8.99
N GLY A 120 -4.59 8.12 8.57
CA GLY A 120 -5.55 7.03 8.44
C GLY A 120 -5.99 6.42 9.78
N GLU A 121 -5.15 6.52 10.81
CA GLU A 121 -5.55 6.16 12.19
C GLU A 121 -6.48 7.19 12.83
N THR A 122 -6.32 8.47 12.50
CA THR A 122 -7.12 9.57 13.09
C THR A 122 -8.36 9.93 12.29
N ARG A 123 -8.38 9.66 10.98
CA ARG A 123 -9.53 9.87 10.09
C ARG A 123 -9.68 8.71 9.10
N SER A 124 -10.91 8.31 8.80
CA SER A 124 -11.17 7.39 7.68
C SER A 124 -10.57 7.97 6.39
N LEU A 125 -9.54 7.30 5.83
CA LEU A 125 -8.94 7.69 4.54
C LEU A 125 -9.98 7.76 3.40
N GLY A 126 -11.12 7.06 3.55
CA GLY A 126 -12.27 7.18 2.66
C GLY A 126 -12.82 8.60 2.60
N ALA A 127 -12.96 9.27 3.75
CA ALA A 127 -13.44 10.65 3.82
C ALA A 127 -12.48 11.65 3.14
N LEU A 128 -11.18 11.39 3.15
CA LEU A 128 -10.19 12.21 2.44
C LEU A 128 -10.25 11.98 0.92
N THR A 129 -10.45 10.72 0.52
CA THR A 129 -10.60 10.32 -0.89
C THR A 129 -11.84 10.95 -1.50
N GLU A 130 -12.96 10.99 -0.76
CA GLU A 130 -14.22 11.60 -1.19
C GLU A 130 -14.12 13.12 -1.36
N ARG A 131 -13.26 13.78 -0.57
CA ARG A 131 -13.04 15.23 -0.67
C ARG A 131 -12.19 15.65 -1.86
N THR A 132 -11.48 14.71 -2.51
CA THR A 132 -10.58 15.02 -3.63
C THR A 132 -11.18 14.49 -4.94
N PRO A 133 -11.74 15.34 -5.82
CA PRO A 133 -12.59 14.89 -6.93
C PRO A 133 -11.89 13.99 -7.95
N LEU A 134 -10.59 14.20 -8.20
CA LEU A 134 -9.78 13.35 -9.08
C LEU A 134 -9.55 11.97 -8.48
N VAL A 135 -9.16 11.91 -7.20
CA VAL A 135 -8.92 10.64 -6.50
C VAL A 135 -10.24 9.87 -6.34
N SER A 136 -11.33 10.57 -6.04
CA SER A 136 -12.68 9.99 -5.96
C SER A 136 -13.15 9.41 -7.30
N SER A 137 -12.84 10.06 -8.42
CA SER A 137 -13.19 9.56 -9.76
C SER A 137 -12.40 8.29 -10.12
N LEU A 138 -11.09 8.27 -9.85
CA LEU A 138 -10.26 7.06 -10.01
C LEU A 138 -10.68 5.93 -9.07
N ASP A 139 -11.05 6.26 -7.83
CA ASP A 139 -11.57 5.32 -6.84
C ASP A 139 -12.84 4.66 -7.40
N ARG A 140 -13.80 5.43 -7.93
CA ARG A 140 -15.06 4.94 -8.49
C ARG A 140 -14.91 4.16 -9.81
N LEU A 141 -13.90 4.46 -10.61
CA LEU A 141 -13.70 3.82 -11.91
C LEU A 141 -13.66 2.28 -11.79
N GLY A 142 -14.54 1.59 -12.50
CA GLY A 142 -14.61 0.13 -12.56
C GLY A 142 -15.32 -0.56 -11.39
N ARG A 143 -15.79 0.18 -10.37
CA ARG A 143 -16.67 -0.38 -9.35
C ARG A 143 -18.11 -0.47 -9.87
N ARG A 144 -18.86 -1.44 -9.38
CA ARG A 144 -20.31 -1.50 -9.64
C ARG A 144 -21.01 -0.31 -8.99
N PRO A 145 -21.96 0.36 -9.67
CA PRO A 145 -22.83 1.31 -9.01
C PRO A 145 -23.63 0.57 -7.93
N ALA A 146 -23.71 1.17 -6.74
CA ALA A 146 -24.59 0.72 -5.67
C ALA A 146 -26.05 0.99 -6.02
#